data_AF-A0A1Y4MJR7-F1
#
_entry.id   AF-A0A1Y4MJR7-F1
#
_cell.length_a   1.000
_cell.length_b   1.000
_cell.length_c   1.000
_cell.angle_alpha   90.00
_cell.angle_beta   90.00
_cell.angle_gamma   90.00
#
_symmetry.space_group_name_H-M   'P 1'
#
loop_
_entity.id
_entity.type
_entity.pdbx_description
1 polymer ?
#
loop_
_entity_poly.entity_id
_entity_poly.type
_entity_poly.pdbx_seq_one_letter_code
_entity_poly.pdbx_strand_id
1 'polypeptide(L)'
;MHKTKIEWCSHTWNPVTGCRHDCPYCYARRIATRFGPKIDEFPDESGITAFVNEGVDCYVVEKPTELKDWQGNYRRSTPYPKNFAPTLHKYTLTYPEKRLTPATIFVGSMADLFGRWVPDGWIEQVFDACRRAPRHTYLFLTKNPQRYCDLASAGKLPTEPNFWYGTTITGPDMPFFFWDKVNTFVSVEPLLEPFDTEATGGENPFERVGWVIIGAMTGPGSRKQQPKREWVEAIVKKAREAGAAVFMKDSLKPIWGDDILREHPPGMIGGDNSG
;
A
#
# COMPACT_ATOMS: atom_id res chain seq x y z
N MET A 1 -1.75 13.11 7.71
CA MET A 1 -0.73 12.06 7.44
C MET A 1 -0.16 11.62 8.76
N HIS A 2 0.25 10.36 8.88
CA HIS A 2 0.68 9.78 10.16
C HIS A 2 2.08 9.20 10.04
N LYS A 3 2.93 9.39 11.06
CA LYS A 3 4.18 8.63 11.16
C LYS A 3 3.86 7.15 11.25
N THR A 4 4.69 6.32 10.65
CA THR A 4 4.48 4.87 10.58
C THR A 4 5.70 4.10 11.06
N LYS A 5 5.52 2.81 11.36
CA LYS A 5 6.59 1.84 11.60
C LYS A 5 6.91 1.00 10.36
N ILE A 6 6.25 1.26 9.24
CA ILE A 6 6.58 0.62 7.96
C ILE A 6 7.96 1.13 7.56
N GLU A 7 8.92 0.22 7.44
CA GLU A 7 10.34 0.56 7.44
C GLU A 7 10.79 1.34 6.20
N TRP A 8 10.13 1.08 5.06
CA TRP A 8 10.44 1.67 3.76
C TRP A 8 9.71 3.00 3.49
N CYS A 9 8.94 3.54 4.45
CA CYS A 9 8.35 4.87 4.33
C CYS A 9 8.29 5.61 5.68
N SER A 10 8.40 6.93 5.64
CA SER A 10 8.33 7.77 6.85
C SER A 10 6.90 7.98 7.36
N HIS A 11 5.93 8.04 6.44
CA HIS A 11 4.54 8.38 6.75
C HIS A 11 3.55 7.55 5.94
N THR A 12 2.34 7.43 6.46
CA THR A 12 1.19 6.92 5.72
C THR A 12 0.13 7.99 5.54
N TRP A 13 -0.60 7.88 4.44
CA TRP A 13 -1.78 8.66 4.15
C TRP A 13 -2.85 7.74 3.57
N ASN A 14 -4.05 7.75 4.16
CA ASN A 14 -5.14 6.85 3.79
C ASN A 14 -6.33 7.67 3.26
N PRO A 15 -6.34 8.03 1.95
CA PRO A 15 -7.52 8.59 1.31
C PRO A 15 -8.63 7.54 1.14
N VAL A 16 -8.29 6.26 1.23
CA VAL A 16 -9.24 5.14 1.28
C VAL A 16 -8.86 4.25 2.46
N THR A 17 -9.85 3.66 3.12
CA THR A 17 -9.69 2.53 4.04
C THR A 17 -10.58 1.37 3.59
N GLY A 18 -10.14 0.13 3.81
CA GLY A 18 -10.89 -1.05 3.43
C GLY A 18 -10.61 -1.52 2.00
N CYS A 19 -10.79 -2.81 1.77
CA CYS A 19 -10.67 -3.45 0.46
C CYS A 19 -11.54 -4.72 0.41
N ARG A 20 -11.67 -5.32 -0.79
CA ARG A 20 -12.39 -6.59 -0.99
C ARG A 20 -11.49 -7.79 -1.25
N HIS A 21 -10.18 -7.64 -1.09
CA HIS A 21 -9.26 -8.79 -1.13
C HIS A 21 -9.47 -9.69 0.09
N ASP A 22 -9.50 -11.01 -0.12
CA ASP A 22 -9.67 -11.98 0.96
C ASP A 22 -8.33 -12.51 1.49
N CYS A 23 -7.45 -11.59 1.92
CA CYS A 23 -6.15 -11.98 2.44
C CYS A 23 -6.29 -12.61 3.85
N PRO A 24 -5.85 -13.87 4.08
CA PRO A 24 -6.02 -14.56 5.36
C PRO A 24 -5.22 -13.91 6.52
N TYR A 25 -4.20 -13.11 6.20
CA TYR A 25 -3.32 -12.43 7.16
C TYR A 25 -3.43 -10.90 7.11
N CYS A 26 -4.57 -10.35 6.65
CA CYS A 26 -4.75 -8.91 6.47
C CYS A 26 -4.63 -8.12 7.79
N TYR A 27 -3.50 -7.43 7.99
CA TYR A 27 -3.32 -6.56 9.16
C TYR A 27 -4.30 -5.38 9.14
N ALA A 28 -4.58 -4.82 7.96
CA ALA A 28 -5.47 -3.68 7.79
C ALA A 28 -6.91 -4.03 8.23
N ARG A 29 -7.40 -5.22 7.87
CA ARG A 29 -8.70 -5.73 8.32
C ARG A 29 -8.76 -5.87 9.84
N ARG A 30 -7.73 -6.47 10.45
CA ARG A 30 -7.64 -6.61 11.92
C ARG A 30 -7.65 -5.26 12.64
N ILE A 31 -6.92 -4.27 12.14
CA ILE A 31 -6.93 -2.91 12.67
C ILE A 31 -8.32 -2.27 12.52
N ALA A 32 -8.95 -2.38 11.34
CA ALA A 32 -10.28 -1.84 11.12
C ALA A 32 -11.33 -2.49 12.04
N THR A 33 -11.27 -3.81 12.27
CA THR A 33 -12.11 -4.49 13.27
C THR A 33 -11.83 -3.99 14.69
N ARG A 34 -10.55 -3.75 15.02
CA ARG A 34 -10.17 -3.23 16.34
C ARG A 34 -10.69 -1.82 16.59
N PHE A 35 -10.63 -0.93 15.61
CA PHE A 35 -10.94 0.51 15.78
C PHE A 35 -12.27 0.95 15.16
N GLY A 36 -12.98 0.07 14.45
CA GLY A 36 -14.35 0.26 14.01
C GLY A 36 -15.36 0.27 15.16
N PRO A 37 -16.66 0.50 14.87
CA PRO A 37 -17.72 0.57 15.86
C PRO A 37 -17.81 -0.69 16.72
N LYS A 38 -17.99 -0.53 18.03
CA LYS A 38 -18.35 -1.58 18.99
C LYS A 38 -19.86 -1.70 19.14
N ILE A 39 -20.29 -2.71 19.90
CA ILE A 39 -21.70 -3.09 20.05
C ILE A 39 -22.60 -1.94 20.53
N ASP A 40 -22.05 -1.00 21.30
CA ASP A 40 -22.72 0.17 21.88
C ASP A 40 -22.29 1.49 21.22
N GLU A 41 -21.61 1.43 20.07
CA GLU A 41 -21.11 2.59 19.32
C GLU A 41 -21.77 2.68 17.94
N PHE A 42 -22.34 3.84 17.65
CA PHE A 42 -23.07 4.13 16.42
C PHE A 42 -22.38 5.26 15.64
N PRO A 43 -21.97 5.03 14.38
CA PRO A 43 -21.43 6.09 13.55
C PRO A 43 -22.42 7.24 13.33
N ASP A 44 -21.93 8.47 13.42
CA ASP A 44 -22.67 9.64 12.94
C ASP A 44 -22.74 9.62 11.40
N GLU A 45 -23.93 9.36 10.88
CA GLU A 45 -24.20 9.24 9.44
C GLU A 45 -24.28 10.60 8.71
N SER A 46 -24.29 11.74 9.42
CA SER A 46 -24.51 13.07 8.82
C SER A 46 -23.48 13.51 7.77
N GLY A 47 -22.34 12.82 7.66
CA GLY A 47 -21.30 13.07 6.67
C GLY A 47 -20.95 11.84 5.83
N ILE A 48 -21.80 10.80 5.82
CA ILE A 48 -21.55 9.54 5.13
C ILE A 48 -22.53 9.39 3.98
N THR A 49 -22.00 9.23 2.76
CA THR A 49 -22.79 8.90 1.58
C THR A 49 -22.46 7.47 1.15
N ALA A 50 -23.45 6.58 1.13
CA ALA A 50 -23.30 5.23 0.57
C ALA A 50 -23.49 5.25 -0.94
N PHE A 51 -22.72 4.43 -1.65
CA PHE A 51 -22.86 4.21 -3.09
C PHE A 51 -22.40 2.80 -3.46
N VAL A 52 -22.81 2.33 -4.63
CA VAL A 52 -22.37 1.05 -5.18
C VAL A 52 -21.46 1.32 -6.37
N ASN A 53 -20.27 0.74 -6.36
CA ASN A 53 -19.36 0.78 -7.51
C ASN A 53 -19.03 -0.64 -7.95
N GLU A 54 -19.40 -0.96 -9.19
CA GLU A 54 -19.30 -2.30 -9.77
C GLU A 54 -19.84 -3.43 -8.87
N GLY A 55 -20.98 -3.20 -8.22
CA GLY A 55 -21.58 -4.17 -7.30
C GLY A 55 -20.90 -4.29 -5.93
N VAL A 56 -20.03 -3.34 -5.57
CA VAL A 56 -19.43 -3.26 -4.24
C VAL A 56 -19.99 -2.07 -3.48
N ASP A 57 -20.49 -2.32 -2.27
CA ASP A 57 -20.87 -1.25 -1.34
C ASP A 57 -19.63 -0.45 -0.90
N CYS A 58 -19.70 0.84 -1.16
CA CYS A 58 -18.68 1.82 -0.85
C CYS A 58 -19.29 3.02 -0.12
N TYR A 59 -18.45 3.79 0.55
CA TYR A 59 -18.87 4.93 1.33
C TYR A 59 -17.95 6.12 1.08
N VAL A 60 -18.49 7.33 0.99
CA VAL A 60 -17.72 8.57 1.04
C VAL A 60 -17.97 9.23 2.38
N VAL A 61 -16.90 9.68 3.03
CA VAL A 61 -16.94 10.36 4.31
C VAL A 61 -16.37 11.78 4.15
N GLU A 62 -17.22 12.77 4.39
CA GLU A 62 -16.93 14.20 4.16
C GLU A 62 -16.19 14.85 5.35
N LYS A 63 -16.25 14.26 6.54
CA LYS A 63 -15.62 14.73 7.78
C LYS A 63 -15.25 13.54 8.68
N PRO A 64 -14.27 13.66 9.59
CA PRO A 64 -13.98 12.59 10.56
C PRO A 64 -15.27 12.09 11.24
N THR A 65 -15.51 10.78 11.18
CA THR A 65 -16.74 10.21 11.76
C THR A 65 -16.62 10.08 13.26
N GLU A 66 -17.62 10.58 13.96
CA GLU A 66 -17.79 10.38 15.40
C GLU A 66 -18.62 9.12 15.65
N LEU A 67 -18.23 8.35 16.66
CA LEU A 67 -19.04 7.29 17.23
C LEU A 67 -19.80 7.86 18.41
N LYS A 68 -21.08 7.55 18.48
CA LYS A 68 -22.01 7.97 19.52
C LYS A 68 -22.55 6.77 20.27
N ASP A 69 -23.01 6.96 21.50
CA ASP A 69 -23.82 5.95 22.17
C ASP A 69 -25.30 6.03 21.78
N TRP A 70 -26.12 5.18 22.38
CA TRP A 70 -27.55 5.09 22.12
C TRP A 70 -28.33 6.36 22.49
N GLN A 71 -27.77 7.25 23.32
CA GLN A 71 -28.35 8.56 23.63
C GLN A 71 -27.87 9.67 22.68
N GLY A 72 -26.97 9.34 21.74
CA GLY A 72 -26.37 10.29 20.81
C GLY A 72 -25.17 11.06 21.38
N ASN A 73 -24.65 10.69 22.55
CA ASN A 73 -23.48 11.34 23.13
C ASN A 73 -22.20 10.88 22.44
N TYR A 74 -21.26 11.80 22.21
CA TYR A 74 -19.94 11.49 21.64
C TYR A 74 -19.17 10.47 22.50
N ARG A 75 -18.59 9.46 21.85
CA ARG A 75 -17.69 8.48 22.46
C ARG A 75 -16.25 8.70 22.00
N ARG A 76 -16.03 8.63 20.69
CA ARG A 76 -14.71 8.78 20.06
C ARG A 76 -14.83 8.95 18.56
N SER A 77 -13.79 9.44 17.90
CA SER A 77 -13.70 9.39 16.43
C SER A 77 -13.26 8.01 15.92
N THR A 78 -13.66 7.67 14.69
CA THR A 78 -13.11 6.50 13.96
C THR A 78 -12.91 6.82 12.48
N PRO A 79 -11.80 6.35 11.87
CA PRO A 79 -11.65 6.34 10.43
C PRO A 79 -12.28 5.09 9.79
N TYR A 80 -12.92 4.21 10.56
CA TYR A 80 -13.50 2.95 10.07
C TYR A 80 -15.01 2.85 10.37
N PRO A 81 -15.84 3.85 10.01
CA PRO A 81 -17.25 3.89 10.40
C PRO A 81 -18.06 2.71 9.84
N LYS A 82 -17.59 2.11 8.74
CA LYS A 82 -18.18 0.92 8.11
C LYS A 82 -17.24 -0.28 8.16
N ASN A 83 -16.51 -0.42 9.27
CA ASN A 83 -15.50 -1.45 9.48
C ASN A 83 -14.48 -1.48 8.32
N PHE A 84 -14.35 -2.62 7.63
CA PHE A 84 -13.40 -2.79 6.52
C PHE A 84 -14.05 -2.64 5.13
N ALA A 85 -15.26 -2.07 5.05
CA ALA A 85 -15.82 -1.67 3.77
C ALA A 85 -15.02 -0.52 3.14
N PRO A 86 -14.80 -0.52 1.81
CA PRO A 86 -14.17 0.58 1.10
C PRO A 86 -14.85 1.89 1.45
N THR A 87 -14.07 2.76 2.10
CA THR A 87 -14.51 4.06 2.60
C THR A 87 -13.53 5.10 2.11
N LEU A 88 -14.02 6.08 1.36
CA LEU A 88 -13.31 7.17 0.70
C LEU A 88 -13.36 8.40 1.61
N HIS A 89 -12.20 8.88 2.08
CA HIS A 89 -12.08 9.90 3.12
C HIS A 89 -11.76 11.28 2.53
N LYS A 90 -12.79 12.02 2.13
CA LYS A 90 -12.63 13.25 1.32
C LYS A 90 -11.91 14.36 2.07
N TYR A 91 -12.18 14.48 3.37
CA TYR A 91 -11.48 15.44 4.25
C TYR A 91 -9.96 15.21 4.34
N THR A 92 -9.46 14.06 3.87
CA THR A 92 -8.02 13.76 3.88
C THR A 92 -7.30 14.17 2.60
N LEU A 93 -8.01 14.59 1.53
CA LEU A 93 -7.41 14.95 0.24
C LEU A 93 -6.52 16.22 0.31
N THR A 94 -6.63 16.99 1.39
CA THR A 94 -5.75 18.14 1.65
C THR A 94 -4.61 17.78 2.64
N TYR A 95 -4.42 16.51 2.99
CA TYR A 95 -3.40 16.14 3.97
C TYR A 95 -1.98 16.29 3.45
N PRO A 96 -1.66 15.97 2.18
CA PRO A 96 -0.32 16.15 1.65
C PRO A 96 0.18 17.60 1.72
N GLU A 97 -0.61 18.57 1.25
CA GLU A 97 -0.23 20.00 1.25
C GLU A 97 0.04 20.58 2.65
N LYS A 98 -0.61 20.04 3.69
CA LYS A 98 -0.43 20.49 5.07
C LYS A 98 0.93 20.14 5.64
N ARG A 99 1.67 19.20 5.03
CA ARG A 99 3.02 18.85 5.45
C ARG A 99 4.03 19.60 4.62
N LEU A 100 4.78 20.48 5.26
CA LEU A 100 5.78 21.32 4.58
C LEU A 100 7.14 20.62 4.43
N THR A 101 7.48 19.71 5.36
CA THR A 101 8.73 18.94 5.31
C THR A 101 8.61 17.75 4.35
N PRO A 102 9.57 17.53 3.43
CA PRO A 102 9.61 16.35 2.59
C PRO A 102 9.42 15.03 3.36
N ALA A 103 8.84 14.04 2.69
CA ALA A 103 8.57 12.72 3.26
C ALA A 103 8.33 11.70 2.14
N THR A 104 8.72 10.46 2.44
CA THR A 104 8.28 9.28 1.69
C THR A 104 6.99 8.78 2.30
N ILE A 105 5.90 8.82 1.52
CA ILE A 105 4.52 8.60 1.96
C ILE A 105 3.98 7.34 1.28
N PHE A 106 3.61 6.33 2.07
CA PHE A 106 2.79 5.23 1.58
C PHE A 106 1.31 5.62 1.53
N VAL A 107 0.75 5.65 0.33
CA VAL A 107 -0.64 5.99 0.07
C VAL A 107 -1.50 4.72 0.12
N GLY A 108 -2.47 4.71 1.03
CA GLY A 108 -3.44 3.61 1.15
C GLY A 108 -2.92 2.40 1.94
N SER A 109 -2.10 2.61 2.98
CA SER A 109 -1.64 1.50 3.84
C SER A 109 -2.78 0.66 4.43
N MET A 110 -3.97 1.25 4.60
CA MET A 110 -5.18 0.63 5.14
C MET A 110 -6.20 0.20 4.07
N ALA A 111 -5.82 0.19 2.80
CA ALA A 111 -6.69 -0.11 1.66
C ALA A 111 -5.91 -0.74 0.49
N ASP A 112 -6.61 -0.98 -0.60
CA ASP A 112 -6.01 -1.05 -1.92
C ASP A 112 -6.72 -0.01 -2.79
N LEU A 113 -6.01 1.08 -3.12
CA LEU A 113 -6.55 2.25 -3.82
C LEU A 113 -6.97 1.92 -5.26
N PHE A 114 -6.39 0.88 -5.85
CA PHE A 114 -6.58 0.51 -7.25
C PHE A 114 -7.46 -0.73 -7.42
N GLY A 115 -8.14 -1.15 -6.35
CA GLY A 115 -9.20 -2.14 -6.47
C GLY A 115 -10.41 -1.60 -7.21
N ARG A 116 -11.10 -2.45 -7.96
CA ARG A 116 -12.26 -2.11 -8.81
C ARG A 116 -13.39 -1.34 -8.10
N TRP A 117 -13.47 -1.44 -6.77
CA TRP A 117 -14.45 -0.72 -5.95
C TRP A 117 -14.13 0.76 -5.78
N VAL A 118 -12.92 1.23 -6.09
CA VAL A 118 -12.58 2.67 -6.06
C VAL A 118 -12.83 3.28 -7.45
N PRO A 119 -13.70 4.31 -7.58
CA PRO A 119 -13.94 4.97 -8.86
C PRO A 119 -12.68 5.69 -9.37
N ASP A 120 -12.49 5.73 -10.69
CA ASP A 120 -11.37 6.46 -11.31
C ASP A 120 -11.32 7.93 -10.91
N GLY A 121 -12.48 8.59 -10.88
CA GLY A 121 -12.56 9.99 -10.45
C GLY A 121 -12.10 10.22 -9.01
N TRP A 122 -12.08 9.19 -8.16
CA TRP A 122 -11.45 9.27 -6.84
C TRP A 122 -9.93 9.11 -6.91
N ILE A 123 -9.44 8.16 -7.70
CA ILE A 123 -8.01 7.94 -7.91
C ILE A 123 -7.36 9.21 -8.49
N GLU A 124 -8.01 9.85 -9.47
CA GLU A 124 -7.58 11.12 -10.07
C GLU A 124 -7.48 12.24 -9.01
N GLN A 125 -8.47 12.36 -8.11
CA GLN A 125 -8.41 13.32 -6.99
C GLN A 125 -7.24 13.04 -6.01
N VAL A 126 -6.91 11.78 -5.77
CA VAL A 126 -5.74 11.40 -4.96
C VAL A 126 -4.45 11.80 -5.67
N PHE A 127 -4.34 11.57 -6.97
CA PHE A 127 -3.20 12.04 -7.76
C PHE A 127 -3.08 13.57 -7.76
N ASP A 128 -4.18 14.30 -7.87
CA ASP A 128 -4.15 15.76 -7.81
C ASP A 128 -3.73 16.28 -6.43
N ALA A 129 -4.13 15.59 -5.35
CA ALA A 129 -3.63 15.88 -4.01
C ALA A 129 -2.13 15.67 -3.89
N CYS A 130 -1.57 14.66 -4.55
CA CYS A 130 -0.13 14.47 -4.65
C CYS A 130 0.56 15.60 -5.44
N ARG A 131 -0.03 16.01 -6.58
CA ARG A 131 0.50 17.10 -7.42
C ARG A 131 0.51 18.45 -6.72
N ARG A 132 -0.46 18.72 -5.85
CA ARG A 132 -0.47 19.93 -5.00
C ARG A 132 0.66 19.97 -3.96
N ALA A 133 1.32 18.84 -3.69
CA ALA A 133 2.40 18.73 -2.72
C ALA A 133 3.62 17.96 -3.27
N PRO A 134 4.29 18.46 -4.33
CA PRO A 134 5.32 17.73 -5.07
C PRO A 134 6.62 17.50 -4.28
N ARG A 135 6.75 18.08 -3.08
CA ARG A 135 7.89 17.94 -2.17
C ARG A 135 8.00 16.54 -1.53
N HIS A 136 7.00 15.68 -1.71
CA HIS A 136 6.95 14.34 -1.14
C HIS A 136 7.17 13.28 -2.21
N THR A 137 7.69 12.13 -1.79
CA THR A 137 7.68 10.89 -2.58
C THR A 137 6.42 10.09 -2.23
N TYR A 138 5.63 9.70 -3.22
CA TYR A 138 4.40 8.94 -3.04
C TYR A 138 4.57 7.50 -3.51
N LEU A 139 4.38 6.57 -2.58
CA LEU A 139 4.41 5.15 -2.83
C LEU A 139 2.98 4.63 -2.92
N PHE A 140 2.62 4.11 -4.08
CA PHE A 140 1.36 3.42 -4.33
C PHE A 140 1.64 1.93 -4.39
N LEU A 141 0.83 1.11 -3.72
CA LEU A 141 1.00 -0.36 -3.73
C LEU A 141 -0.36 -1.02 -3.90
N THR A 142 -0.46 -1.97 -4.84
CA THR A 142 -1.72 -2.66 -5.15
C THR A 142 -1.52 -4.14 -5.42
N LYS A 143 -2.60 -4.92 -5.27
CA LYS A 143 -2.74 -6.28 -5.81
C LYS A 143 -3.53 -6.31 -7.13
N ASN A 144 -3.87 -5.16 -7.70
CA ASN A 144 -4.60 -5.01 -8.96
C ASN A 144 -3.73 -4.29 -10.01
N PRO A 145 -2.58 -4.86 -10.42
CA PRO A 145 -1.64 -4.18 -11.32
C PRO A 145 -2.25 -3.80 -12.68
N GLN A 146 -3.24 -4.56 -13.16
CA GLN A 146 -3.99 -4.22 -14.36
C GLN A 146 -4.61 -2.81 -14.30
N ARG A 147 -5.00 -2.33 -13.11
CA ARG A 147 -5.57 -1.00 -12.97
C ARG A 147 -4.56 0.10 -13.28
N TYR A 148 -3.27 -0.11 -13.07
CA TYR A 148 -2.24 0.82 -13.54
C TYR A 148 -2.17 0.84 -15.07
N CYS A 149 -2.26 -0.32 -15.73
CA CYS A 149 -2.29 -0.43 -17.20
C CYS A 149 -3.50 0.29 -17.80
N ASP A 150 -4.68 0.12 -17.18
CA ASP A 150 -5.93 0.76 -17.63
C ASP A 150 -5.82 2.30 -17.51
N LEU A 151 -5.33 2.79 -16.37
CA LEU A 151 -5.10 4.21 -16.15
C LEU A 151 -4.03 4.78 -17.08
N ALA A 152 -2.94 4.05 -17.33
CA ALA A 152 -1.89 4.47 -18.26
C ALA A 152 -2.41 4.56 -19.70
N SER A 153 -3.17 3.55 -20.15
CA SER A 153 -3.78 3.50 -21.48
C SER A 153 -4.80 4.63 -21.68
N ALA A 154 -5.49 5.03 -20.61
CA ALA A 154 -6.41 6.17 -20.61
C ALA A 154 -5.71 7.54 -20.47
N GLY A 155 -4.37 7.59 -20.34
CA GLY A 155 -3.62 8.83 -20.10
C GLY A 155 -3.82 9.45 -18.72
N LYS A 156 -4.29 8.65 -17.75
CA LYS A 156 -4.64 9.06 -16.39
C LYS A 156 -3.60 8.71 -15.33
N LEU A 157 -2.61 7.86 -15.66
CA LEU A 157 -1.53 7.51 -14.74
C LEU A 157 -0.45 8.61 -14.74
N PRO A 158 -0.20 9.29 -13.60
CA PRO A 158 0.87 10.28 -13.46
C PRO A 158 2.26 9.70 -13.80
N THR A 159 3.16 10.55 -14.29
CA THR A 159 4.55 10.17 -14.67
C THR A 159 5.60 11.04 -13.98
N GLU A 160 5.20 11.81 -12.97
CA GLU A 160 6.08 12.67 -12.20
C GLU A 160 7.09 11.81 -11.40
N PRO A 161 8.36 12.26 -11.29
CA PRO A 161 9.44 11.44 -10.74
C PRO A 161 9.29 11.10 -9.25
N ASN A 162 8.37 11.78 -8.55
CA ASN A 162 8.05 11.51 -7.15
C ASN A 162 6.89 10.53 -6.96
N PHE A 163 6.35 9.94 -8.03
CA PHE A 163 5.34 8.89 -7.99
C PHE A 163 6.00 7.52 -8.22
N TRP A 164 5.66 6.56 -7.37
CA TRP A 164 6.17 5.20 -7.41
C TRP A 164 5.01 4.22 -7.39
N TYR A 165 4.97 3.34 -8.40
CA TYR A 165 3.89 2.38 -8.62
C TYR A 165 4.34 0.97 -8.31
N GLY A 166 3.84 0.45 -7.19
CA GLY A 166 4.19 -0.84 -6.64
C GLY A 166 3.14 -1.90 -6.89
N THR A 167 3.58 -3.13 -7.14
CA THR A 167 2.72 -4.32 -7.09
C THR A 167 3.10 -5.22 -5.91
N THR A 168 2.12 -5.67 -5.13
CA THR A 168 2.33 -6.76 -4.16
C THR A 168 2.29 -8.09 -4.89
N ILE A 169 3.35 -8.88 -4.76
CA ILE A 169 3.43 -10.26 -5.26
C ILE A 169 3.82 -11.18 -4.10
N THR A 170 3.34 -12.43 -4.10
CA THR A 170 3.74 -13.43 -3.09
C THR A 170 4.43 -14.65 -3.69
N GLY A 171 4.48 -14.72 -5.03
CA GLY A 171 4.98 -15.82 -5.82
C GLY A 171 5.22 -15.42 -7.29
N PRO A 172 5.89 -16.27 -8.08
CA PRO A 172 6.36 -15.96 -9.44
C PRO A 172 5.25 -15.81 -10.48
N ASP A 173 4.12 -16.49 -10.33
CA ASP A 173 3.04 -16.46 -11.33
C ASP A 173 2.09 -15.27 -11.17
N MET A 174 2.35 -14.38 -10.21
CA MET A 174 1.51 -13.20 -10.00
C MET A 174 1.83 -12.10 -11.03
N PRO A 175 0.81 -11.46 -11.63
CA PRO A 175 1.05 -10.33 -12.50
C PRO A 175 1.69 -9.18 -11.72
N PHE A 176 2.56 -8.43 -12.41
CA PHE A 176 3.14 -7.21 -11.88
C PHE A 176 3.08 -6.09 -12.93
N PHE A 177 3.13 -4.85 -12.44
CA PHE A 177 3.17 -3.66 -13.30
C PHE A 177 4.61 -3.16 -13.44
N PHE A 178 5.02 -2.91 -14.68
CA PHE A 178 6.21 -2.14 -15.01
C PHE A 178 5.89 -1.23 -16.22
N TRP A 179 6.55 -0.07 -16.28
CA TRP A 179 6.51 0.81 -17.44
C TRP A 179 7.68 1.78 -17.40
N ASP A 180 8.50 1.82 -18.44
CA ASP A 180 9.76 2.59 -18.49
C ASP A 180 9.58 4.11 -18.31
N LYS A 181 8.35 4.63 -18.37
CA LYS A 181 8.05 6.05 -18.17
C LYS A 181 7.79 6.44 -16.71
N VAL A 182 7.70 5.48 -15.80
CA VAL A 182 7.38 5.73 -14.38
C VAL A 182 8.25 4.91 -13.45
N ASN A 183 8.40 5.36 -12.20
CA ASN A 183 9.10 4.55 -11.22
C ASN A 183 8.20 3.38 -10.78
N THR A 184 8.75 2.18 -10.82
CA THR A 184 8.01 0.96 -10.46
C THR A 184 8.78 0.15 -9.45
N PHE A 185 8.03 -0.59 -8.63
CA PHE A 185 8.60 -1.48 -7.63
C PHE A 185 7.73 -2.73 -7.43
N VAL A 186 8.33 -3.77 -6.87
CA VAL A 186 7.56 -4.91 -6.35
C VAL A 186 7.78 -5.05 -4.86
N SER A 187 6.71 -5.42 -4.16
CA SER A 187 6.76 -5.82 -2.75
C SER A 187 6.43 -7.30 -2.66
N VAL A 188 7.47 -8.09 -2.43
CA VAL A 188 7.40 -9.53 -2.20
C VAL A 188 7.09 -9.76 -0.72
N GLU A 189 5.82 -9.60 -0.34
CA GLU A 189 5.42 -9.64 1.07
C GLU A 189 4.04 -10.31 1.30
N PRO A 190 4.02 -11.51 1.91
CA PRO A 190 5.17 -12.35 2.24
C PRO A 190 5.77 -13.08 1.02
N LEU A 191 7.08 -13.33 1.04
CA LEU A 191 7.72 -14.32 0.15
C LEU A 191 7.32 -15.74 0.59
N LEU A 192 6.45 -16.39 -0.19
CA LEU A 192 5.88 -17.70 0.18
C LEU A 192 6.52 -18.88 -0.56
N GLU A 193 7.11 -18.64 -1.73
CA GLU A 193 7.66 -19.67 -2.59
C GLU A 193 8.90 -19.13 -3.36
N PRO A 194 9.79 -19.99 -3.87
CA PRO A 194 10.93 -19.54 -4.64
C PRO A 194 10.49 -18.87 -5.94
N PHE A 195 11.15 -17.78 -6.29
CA PHE A 195 11.08 -17.22 -7.64
C PHE A 195 12.11 -17.95 -8.51
N ASP A 196 11.70 -19.09 -9.08
CA ASP A 196 12.50 -19.77 -10.10
C ASP A 196 12.19 -19.17 -11.46
N THR A 197 13.12 -18.38 -11.98
CA THR A 197 12.97 -17.60 -13.21
C THR A 197 13.32 -18.40 -14.47
N GLU A 198 13.72 -19.66 -14.34
CA GLU A 198 13.96 -20.55 -15.48
C GLU A 198 12.74 -21.42 -15.83
N ALA A 199 11.79 -21.57 -14.89
CA ALA A 199 10.66 -22.50 -15.04
C ALA A 199 9.47 -21.95 -15.82
N THR A 200 9.39 -20.63 -16.05
CA THR A 200 8.24 -20.01 -16.75
C THR A 200 8.75 -19.03 -17.80
N GLY A 201 8.29 -19.16 -19.05
CA GLY A 201 8.59 -18.25 -20.16
C GLY A 201 7.96 -16.85 -20.03
N GLY A 202 7.84 -16.34 -18.81
CA GLY A 202 7.31 -15.02 -18.45
C GLY A 202 8.42 -14.04 -18.03
N GLU A 203 8.08 -12.76 -17.96
CA GLU A 203 9.03 -11.72 -17.55
C GLU A 203 9.33 -11.79 -16.04
N ASN A 204 10.61 -11.65 -15.67
CA ASN A 204 11.03 -11.61 -14.29
C ASN A 204 10.82 -10.19 -13.70
N PRO A 205 9.99 -10.01 -12.65
CA PRO A 205 9.76 -8.68 -12.07
C PRO A 205 11.05 -8.00 -11.60
N PHE A 206 12.00 -8.77 -11.09
CA PHE A 206 13.25 -8.23 -10.54
C PHE A 206 14.21 -7.70 -11.62
N GLU A 207 13.94 -7.98 -12.89
CA GLU A 207 14.68 -7.46 -14.04
C GLU A 207 13.99 -6.26 -14.71
N ARG A 208 12.76 -5.93 -14.29
CA ARG A 208 11.91 -4.92 -14.91
C ARG A 208 11.65 -3.68 -14.05
N VAL A 209 11.73 -3.81 -12.72
CA VAL A 209 11.41 -2.71 -11.79
C VAL A 209 12.66 -2.09 -11.19
N GLY A 210 12.54 -0.84 -10.70
CA GLY A 210 13.67 -0.12 -10.10
C GLY A 210 13.91 -0.41 -8.62
N TRP A 211 12.98 -1.10 -7.95
CA TRP A 211 13.05 -1.37 -6.51
C TRP A 211 12.33 -2.66 -6.12
N VAL A 212 12.95 -3.43 -5.24
CA VAL A 212 12.43 -4.70 -4.73
C VAL A 212 12.38 -4.67 -3.21
N ILE A 213 11.18 -4.77 -2.64
CA ILE A 213 10.98 -4.91 -1.19
C ILE A 213 10.69 -6.37 -0.87
N ILE A 214 11.44 -6.97 0.06
CA ILE A 214 11.29 -8.38 0.43
C ILE A 214 10.93 -8.48 1.92
N GLY A 215 9.89 -9.25 2.24
CA GLY A 215 9.48 -9.52 3.61
C GLY A 215 9.00 -10.96 3.81
N ALA A 216 9.17 -11.47 5.02
CA ALA A 216 8.60 -12.74 5.45
C ALA A 216 7.24 -12.55 6.11
N MET A 217 6.43 -13.60 6.16
CA MET A 217 5.18 -13.59 6.91
C MET A 217 5.48 -13.35 8.40
N THR A 218 4.69 -12.49 9.05
CA THR A 218 4.78 -12.20 10.48
C THR A 218 3.47 -12.52 11.20
N GLY A 219 3.54 -12.78 12.51
CA GLY A 219 2.37 -13.06 13.34
C GLY A 219 2.02 -14.55 13.47
N PRO A 220 0.83 -14.89 14.02
CA PRO A 220 0.42 -16.27 14.27
C PRO A 220 0.45 -17.12 12.99
N GLY A 221 1.05 -18.32 13.06
CA GLY A 221 1.16 -19.25 11.92
C GLY A 221 2.38 -19.03 11.01
N SER A 222 3.07 -17.88 11.12
CA SER A 222 4.22 -17.53 10.27
C SER A 222 5.37 -18.53 10.28
N ARG A 223 5.61 -19.21 11.41
CA ARG A 223 6.73 -20.18 11.55
C ARG A 223 6.74 -21.27 10.48
N LYS A 224 5.57 -21.66 9.96
CA LYS A 224 5.44 -22.70 8.93
C LYS A 224 5.61 -22.17 7.49
N GLN A 225 5.64 -20.85 7.31
CA GLN A 225 5.67 -20.16 6.01
C GLN A 225 6.86 -19.19 5.96
N GLN A 226 7.97 -19.52 6.62
CA GLN A 226 9.18 -18.71 6.52
C GLN A 226 9.89 -19.02 5.20
N PRO A 227 10.35 -17.99 4.47
CA PRO A 227 11.13 -18.20 3.27
C PRO A 227 12.48 -18.82 3.61
N LYS A 228 13.08 -19.49 2.63
CA LYS A 228 14.46 -19.96 2.75
C LYS A 228 15.44 -18.87 2.32
N ARG A 229 16.66 -18.90 2.88
CA ARG A 229 17.69 -17.89 2.59
C ARG A 229 18.05 -17.87 1.11
N GLU A 230 18.20 -19.04 0.50
CA GLU A 230 18.54 -19.19 -0.93
C GLU A 230 17.50 -18.54 -1.85
N TRP A 231 16.23 -18.45 -1.44
CA TRP A 231 15.19 -17.77 -2.22
C TRP A 231 15.41 -16.25 -2.21
N VAL A 232 15.77 -15.70 -1.06
CA VAL A 232 16.08 -14.27 -0.92
C VAL A 232 17.37 -13.94 -1.70
N GLU A 233 18.40 -14.79 -1.61
CA GLU A 233 19.66 -14.62 -2.36
C GLU A 233 19.43 -14.61 -3.88
N ALA A 234 18.56 -15.49 -4.39
CA ALA A 234 18.20 -15.50 -5.81
C ALA A 234 17.55 -14.19 -6.27
N ILE A 235 16.63 -13.64 -5.47
CA ILE A 235 15.98 -12.35 -5.76
C ILE A 235 17.02 -11.22 -5.75
N VAL A 236 17.86 -11.16 -4.71
CA VAL A 236 18.91 -10.12 -4.56
C VAL A 236 19.87 -10.14 -5.76
N LYS A 237 20.31 -11.33 -6.18
CA LYS A 237 21.20 -11.49 -7.32
C LYS A 237 20.57 -10.89 -8.59
N LYS A 238 19.34 -11.29 -8.91
CA LYS A 238 18.61 -10.81 -10.10
C LYS A 238 18.37 -9.30 -10.06
N ALA A 239 17.90 -8.77 -8.94
CA ALA A 239 17.67 -7.34 -8.77
C ALA A 239 18.96 -6.54 -8.98
N ARG A 240 20.08 -6.96 -8.40
CA ARG A 240 21.37 -6.28 -8.55
C ARG A 240 21.94 -6.36 -9.95
N GLU A 241 21.82 -7.51 -10.62
CA GLU A 241 22.22 -7.68 -12.03
C GLU A 241 21.45 -6.71 -12.95
N ALA A 242 20.19 -6.40 -12.62
CA ALA A 242 19.35 -5.43 -13.32
C ALA A 242 19.50 -3.98 -12.82
N GLY A 243 20.32 -3.73 -11.79
CA GLY A 243 20.50 -2.40 -11.20
C GLY A 243 19.35 -1.91 -10.32
N ALA A 244 18.43 -2.79 -9.92
CA ALA A 244 17.34 -2.46 -9.00
C ALA A 244 17.84 -2.43 -7.55
N ALA A 245 17.36 -1.44 -6.78
CA ALA A 245 17.64 -1.38 -5.35
C ALA A 245 16.88 -2.49 -4.59
N VAL A 246 17.48 -3.01 -3.51
CA VAL A 246 16.84 -4.03 -2.66
C VAL A 246 16.63 -3.54 -1.22
N PHE A 247 15.39 -3.63 -0.75
CA PHE A 247 15.01 -3.36 0.64
C PHE A 247 14.47 -4.62 1.32
N MET A 248 15.18 -5.11 2.33
CA MET A 248 14.79 -6.21 3.19
C MET A 248 14.13 -5.68 4.45
N LYS A 249 12.95 -6.20 4.77
CA LYS A 249 12.25 -5.91 6.02
C LYS A 249 12.88 -6.67 7.18
N ASP A 250 12.77 -6.15 8.40
CA ASP A 250 13.27 -6.79 9.62
C ASP A 250 12.79 -8.24 9.81
N SER A 251 11.64 -8.59 9.23
CA SER A 251 11.11 -9.96 9.18
C SER A 251 12.08 -10.99 8.59
N LEU A 252 13.10 -10.56 7.82
CA LEU A 252 14.10 -11.44 7.21
C LEU A 252 15.35 -11.65 8.07
N LYS A 253 15.55 -10.87 9.15
CA LYS A 253 16.70 -11.04 10.06
C LYS A 253 16.90 -12.48 10.56
N PRO A 254 15.86 -13.25 10.92
CA PRO A 254 16.03 -14.64 11.38
C PRO A 254 16.67 -15.59 10.35
N ILE A 255 16.60 -15.27 9.06
CA ILE A 255 17.17 -16.10 7.98
C ILE A 255 18.40 -15.48 7.31
N TRP A 256 18.53 -14.15 7.37
CA TRP A 256 19.60 -13.40 6.70
C TRP A 256 20.75 -13.05 7.65
N GLY A 257 20.44 -12.74 8.91
CA GLY A 257 21.32 -12.06 9.86
C GLY A 257 20.94 -10.58 10.04
N ASP A 258 21.63 -9.87 10.93
CA ASP A 258 21.31 -8.46 11.24
C ASP A 258 21.71 -7.48 10.14
N ASP A 259 22.66 -7.86 9.27
CA ASP A 259 23.15 -7.06 8.13
C ASP A 259 22.24 -7.22 6.90
N ILE A 260 20.98 -6.83 7.05
CA ILE A 260 19.98 -6.84 5.98
C ILE A 260 20.15 -5.67 5.01
N LEU A 261 19.89 -5.89 3.72
CA LEU A 261 20.00 -4.83 2.70
C LEU A 261 18.87 -3.81 2.86
N ARG A 262 19.20 -2.51 2.94
CA ARG A 262 18.23 -1.40 3.00
C ARG A 262 18.56 -0.33 1.97
N GLU A 263 18.55 -0.74 0.71
CA GLU A 263 18.83 0.15 -0.42
C GLU A 263 17.55 0.86 -0.85
N HIS A 264 17.68 2.14 -1.20
CA HIS A 264 16.61 2.93 -1.80
C HIS A 264 17.00 3.34 -3.21
N PRO A 265 16.03 3.47 -4.13
CA PRO A 265 16.32 3.91 -5.48
C PRO A 265 16.86 5.34 -5.51
N PRO A 266 17.72 5.67 -6.49
CA PRO A 266 18.22 7.02 -6.68
C PRO A 266 17.07 8.03 -6.83
N GLY A 267 17.22 9.21 -6.21
CA GLY A 267 16.26 10.30 -6.35
C GLY A 267 15.02 10.21 -5.45
N MET A 268 14.88 9.18 -4.61
CA MET A 268 13.87 9.20 -3.54
C MET A 268 14.16 10.32 -2.53
N ILE A 269 13.19 11.23 -2.37
CA ILE A 269 13.28 12.36 -1.43
C ILE A 269 12.47 12.02 -0.18
N GLY A 270 13.15 11.82 0.95
CA GLY A 270 12.54 11.63 2.27
C GLY A 270 13.12 10.42 3.00
N GLY A 271 13.77 10.68 4.15
CA GLY A 271 14.42 9.66 4.97
C GLY A 271 13.52 8.48 5.29
N ASP A 272 14.12 7.30 5.30
CA ASP A 272 13.54 6.09 5.85
C ASP A 272 13.42 6.18 7.38
N ASN A 273 12.72 5.22 7.97
CA ASN A 273 12.68 5.08 9.43
C ASN A 273 13.86 4.21 9.95
N SER A 274 14.89 3.94 9.15
CA SER A 274 16.11 3.28 9.67
C SER A 274 17.00 4.30 10.37
N GLY A 275 16.58 4.65 11.58
CA GLY A 275 17.51 5.03 12.64
C GLY A 275 17.98 3.81 13.39
#